data_AF-A0A822YJ47-F1
#
_entry.id   AF-A0A822YJ47-F1
#
_cell.length_a   1.000
_cell.length_b   1.000
_cell.length_c   1.000
_cell.angle_alpha   90.00
_cell.angle_beta   90.00
_cell.angle_gamma   90.00
#
_symmetry.space_group_name_H-M   'P 1'
#
loop_
_entity.id
_entity.type
_entity.pdbx_description
1 polymer ?
#
loop_
_entity_poly.entity_id
_entity_poly.type
_entity_poly.pdbx_seq_one_letter_code
_entity_poly.pdbx_strand_id
1 'polypeptide(L)' 'MARWSTRDEKVLIELMAEQIKKGRTTTIFSKVGWAEIKKEFLKRIRNDYTNLQFKNKFNKLRTVCKDSKALLTQIE' A
#
# COMPACT_ATOMS: atom_id res chain seq x y z
N MET A 1 1.97 17.22 5.26
CA MET A 1 1.61 16.13 4.31
C MET A 1 2.89 15.42 3.90
N ALA A 2 2.94 14.08 3.93
CA ALA A 2 4.13 13.36 3.45
C ALA A 2 4.23 13.52 1.92
N ARG A 3 5.36 13.99 1.41
CA ARG A 3 5.63 14.07 -0.04
C ARG A 3 6.01 12.65 -0.51
N TRP A 4 5.03 11.93 -1.04
CA TRP A 4 5.25 10.64 -1.69
C TRP A 4 5.69 10.90 -3.12
N SER A 5 6.87 10.42 -3.49
CA SER A 5 7.30 10.45 -4.88
C SER A 5 6.61 9.31 -5.64
N THR A 6 6.47 9.44 -6.96
CA THR A 6 5.93 8.35 -7.81
C THR A 6 6.70 7.05 -7.64
N ARG A 7 8.01 7.12 -7.38
CA ARG A 7 8.87 5.97 -7.07
C ARG A 7 8.49 5.30 -5.75
N ASP A 8 8.31 6.09 -4.70
CA ASP A 8 7.94 5.63 -3.36
C ASP A 8 6.58 4.93 -3.40
N GLU A 9 5.63 5.53 -4.12
CA GLU A 9 4.29 5.00 -4.27
C GLU A 9 4.27 3.67 -5.04
N LYS A 10 5.05 3.56 -6.13
CA LYS A 10 5.20 2.31 -6.88
C LYS A 10 5.80 1.19 -6.02
N VAL A 11 6.87 1.48 -5.28
CA VAL A 11 7.49 0.48 -4.40
C VAL A 11 6.53 0.04 -3.30
N LEU A 12 5.76 0.97 -2.72
CA LEU A 12 4.75 0.62 -1.72
C LEU A 12 3.68 -0.31 -2.32
N ILE A 13 3.14 0.01 -3.50
CA ILE A 13 2.14 -0.81 -4.19
C ILE A 13 2.69 -2.21 -4.50
N GLU A 14 3.91 -2.30 -5.00
CA GLU A 14 4.56 -3.58 -5.30
C GLU A 14 4.73 -4.44 -4.05
N LEU A 15 5.28 -3.87 -2.96
CA LEU A 15 5.43 -4.58 -1.69
C LEU A 15 4.08 -5.05 -1.14
N MET A 16 3.03 -4.24 -1.25
CA MET A 16 1.69 -4.64 -0.85
C MET A 16 1.17 -5.79 -1.73
N ALA A 17 1.37 -5.73 -3.05
CA ALA A 17 1.00 -6.80 -3.98
C ALA A 17 1.74 -8.11 -3.68
N GLU A 18 3.03 -8.06 -3.35
CA GLU A 18 3.80 -9.23 -2.92
C GLU A 18 3.22 -9.86 -1.65
N GLN A 19 2.84 -9.04 -0.66
CA GLN A 19 2.22 -9.54 0.57
C GLN A 19 0.85 -10.18 0.32
N ILE A 20 0.06 -9.61 -0.60
CA ILE A 20 -1.23 -10.16 -1.02
C ILE A 20 -1.05 -11.52 -1.70
N LYS A 21 -0.09 -11.62 -2.62
CA LYS A 21 0.25 -12.90 -3.29
C LYS A 21 0.74 -13.96 -2.30
N LYS A 22 1.44 -13.56 -1.23
CA LYS A 22 1.86 -14.45 -0.13
C LYS A 22 0.71 -14.86 0.81
N GLY A 23 -0.55 -14.54 0.48
CA GLY A 23 -1.73 -14.95 1.24
C GLY A 23 -2.09 -14.03 2.41
N ARG A 24 -1.41 -12.89 2.58
CA ARG A 24 -1.79 -11.88 3.59
C ARG A 24 -2.88 -10.98 2.99
N THR A 25 -4.10 -11.09 3.51
CA THR A 25 -5.27 -10.40 2.96
C THR A 25 -5.17 -8.87 3.05
N THR A 26 -5.55 -8.21 1.94
CA THR A 26 -5.64 -6.75 1.76
C THR A 26 -6.44 -6.02 2.83
N THR A 27 -7.39 -6.70 3.48
CA THR A 27 -8.33 -6.07 4.40
C THR A 27 -7.65 -5.57 5.67
N ILE A 28 -6.64 -6.29 6.18
CA ILE A 28 -5.89 -5.92 7.38
C ILE A 28 -4.48 -6.51 7.26
N PHE A 29 -3.51 -5.74 6.75
CA PHE A 29 -2.12 -6.10 6.99
C PHE A 29 -1.90 -6.16 8.51
N SER A 30 -1.56 -7.34 9.03
CA SER A 30 -1.25 -7.53 10.46
C SER A 30 -0.05 -6.67 10.86
N LYS A 31 0.20 -6.48 12.17
CA LYS A 31 1.41 -5.77 12.65
C LYS A 31 2.70 -6.30 11.99
N VAL A 32 2.77 -7.61 11.78
CA VAL A 32 3.87 -8.29 11.08
C VAL A 32 3.96 -7.89 9.60
N GLY A 33 2.83 -7.85 8.89
CA GLY A 33 2.78 -7.44 7.48
C GLY A 33 3.26 -6.00 7.28
N TRP A 34 2.83 -5.07 8.15
CA TRP A 34 3.32 -3.70 8.13
C TRP A 34 4.81 -3.59 8.48
N ALA A 35 5.30 -4.37 9.45
CA ALA A 35 6.72 -4.38 9.81
C ALA A 35 7.59 -4.87 8.64
N GLU A 36 7.15 -5.90 7.94
CA GLU A 36 7.83 -6.42 6.74
C GLU A 36 7.82 -5.41 5.59
N ILE A 37 6.66 -4.81 5.30
CA ILE A 37 6.56 -3.74 4.29
C ILE A 37 7.50 -2.60 4.65
N LYS A 38 7.51 -2.14 5.91
CA LYS A 38 8.41 -1.07 6.36
C LYS A 38 9.87 -1.45 6.18
N LYS A 39 10.25 -2.68 6.56
CA LYS A 39 11.63 -3.18 6.46
C LYS A 39 12.11 -3.20 5.01
N GLU A 40 11.33 -3.78 4.10
CA GLU A 40 11.67 -3.84 2.68
C GLU A 40 11.62 -2.46 2.01
N PHE A 41 10.67 -1.62 2.40
CA PHE A 41 10.58 -0.25 1.90
C PHE A 41 11.82 0.56 2.29
N LEU A 42 12.23 0.49 3.56
CA LEU A 42 13.43 1.15 4.06
C LEU A 42 14.69 0.62 3.34
N LYS A 43 14.75 -0.68 3.06
CA LYS A 43 15.86 -1.29 2.30
C LYS A 43 15.96 -0.75 0.87
N ARG A 44 14.82 -0.55 0.18
CA ARG A 44 14.78 -0.14 -1.24
C ARG A 44 14.88 1.37 -1.46
N ILE A 45 14.19 2.15 -0.64
CA ILE A 45 14.05 3.61 -0.81
C ILE A 45 14.97 4.37 0.15
N ARG A 46 15.42 3.75 1.25
CA ARG A 46 16.16 4.40 2.36
C ARG A 46 15.47 5.64 2.91
N ASN A 47 14.15 5.69 2.82
CA ASN A 47 13.35 6.77 3.39
C ASN A 47 12.51 6.22 4.55
N ASP A 48 12.57 6.91 5.69
CA ASP A 48 11.80 6.51 6.89
C ASP A 48 10.43 7.17 6.85
N TYR A 49 9.44 6.41 6.36
CA TYR A 49 8.04 6.75 6.59
C TYR A 49 7.53 6.07 7.86
N THR A 50 6.67 6.78 8.56
CA THR A 50 5.97 6.26 9.74
C THR A 50 4.86 5.28 9.33
N ASN A 51 4.53 4.34 10.21
CA ASN A 51 3.42 3.41 9.98
C ASN A 51 2.09 4.11 9.69
N LEU A 52 1.87 5.30 10.27
CA LEU A 52 0.68 6.10 10.01
C LEU A 52 0.64 6.61 8.56
N GLN A 53 1.77 7.06 8.02
CA GLN A 53 1.86 7.52 6.63
C GLN A 53 1.58 6.37 5.66
N PHE A 54 2.13 5.17 5.92
CA PHE A 54 1.84 3.97 5.13
C PHE A 54 0.34 3.61 5.16
N LYS A 55 -0.27 3.59 6.35
CA LYS A 55 -1.70 3.30 6.51
C LYS A 55 -2.59 4.32 5.78
N ASN A 56 -2.28 5.61 5.92
CA ASN A 56 -3.03 6.67 5.24
C ASN A 56 -2.92 6.54 3.72
N LYS A 57 -1.72 6.22 3.21
CA LYS A 57 -1.50 6.01 1.77
C LYS A 57 -2.26 4.78 1.27
N PHE A 58 -2.23 3.69 2.02
CA PHE A 58 -2.99 2.48 1.71
C PHE A 58 -4.49 2.72 1.70
N ASN A 59 -5.04 3.43 2.70
CA ASN A 59 -6.46 3.79 2.70
C ASN A 59 -6.84 4.60 1.46
N LYS A 60 -6.00 5.57 1.06
CA LYS A 60 -6.23 6.34 -0.17
C LYS A 60 -6.24 5.44 -1.41
N LEU A 61 -5.25 4.55 -1.56
CA LEU A 61 -5.18 3.59 -2.67
C LEU A 61 -6.37 2.63 -2.69
N ARG A 62 -6.81 2.17 -1.52
CA ARG A 62 -7.97 1.30 -1.36
C ARG A 62 -9.26 2.00 -1.77
N THR A 63 -9.43 3.26 -1.38
CA THR A 63 -10.59 4.07 -1.80
C THR A 63 -10.60 4.24 -3.32
N VAL A 64 -9.46 4.62 -3.92
CA VAL A 64 -9.35 4.75 -5.39
C VAL A 64 -9.66 3.42 -6.08
N CYS A 65 -9.11 2.30 -5.62
CA CYS A 65 -9.38 1.00 -6.23
C CYS A 65 -10.84 0.55 -6.06
N LYS A 66 -11.47 0.85 -4.91
CA LYS A 66 -12.90 0.59 -4.71
C LYS A 66 -13.77 1.44 -5.63
N ASP A 67 -13.44 2.71 -5.76
CA ASP A 67 -14.12 3.67 -6.63
C ASP A 67 -13.98 3.24 -8.11
N SER A 68 -12.76 2.90 -8.55
CA SER A 68 -12.54 2.35 -9.89
C SER A 68 -13.31 1.06 -10.15
N LYS A 69 -13.41 0.15 -9.15
CA LYS A 69 -14.24 -1.05 -9.28
C LYS A 69 -15.73 -0.72 -9.36
N ALA A 70 -16.21 0.22 -8.55
CA ALA A 70 -17.61 0.66 -8.58
C ALA A 70 -17.97 1.33 -9.91
N LEU A 71 -17.03 2.05 -10.53
CA LEU A 71 -17.19 2.61 -11.87
C LEU A 71 -17.24 1.51 -12.94
N LEU A 72 -16.37 0.49 -12.85
CA LEU A 72 -16.40 -0.66 -13.77
C LEU A 72 -17.71 -1.45 -13.66
N THR A 73 -18.25 -1.62 -12.45
CA THR A 73 -19.54 -2.30 -12.22
C THR A 73 -20.75 -1.51 -12.71
N GLN A 74 -20.66 -0.19 -12.88
CA GLN A 74 -21.76 0.65 -13.38
C GLN A 74 -21.86 0.69 -14.92
N ILE A 75 -20.93 0.05 -15.63
CA ILE A 75 -20.89 0.02 -17.10
C ILE A 75 -21.45 -1.31 -17.65
N GLU A 76 -21.80 -2.27 -16.78
CA GLU A 76 -22.53 -3.51 -17.12
C GLU A 76 -24.06 -3.33 -16.95
#